data_AF-A0A062URY6-F1
#
_entry.id   AF-A0A062URY6-F1
#
_cell.length_a   1.000
_cell.length_b   1.000
_cell.length_c   1.000
_cell.angle_alpha   90.00
_cell.angle_beta   90.00
_cell.angle_gamma   90.00
#
_symmetry.space_group_name_H-M   'P 1'
#
loop_
_entity.id
_entity.type
_entity.pdbx_description
1 polymer ?
#
loop_
_entity_poly.entity_id
_entity_poly.type
_entity_poly.pdbx_seq_one_letter_code
_entity_poly.pdbx_strand_id
1 'polypeptide(L)'
;MRTAVLALAFLTAACASPGTEPGRKAAGACANSVNAAMQSSREFAFQRKERMKVMRFGSEAAMNAYVAQTDRLTAEADRLETRLMLLRDQYNAVPNRGPVPVDQLTAEDVDALIASADTCAAGFVQ
;
A
#
# COMPACT_ATOMS: atom_id res chain seq x y z
N MET A 1 -43.16 -18.87 7.47
CA MET A 1 -43.10 -19.61 6.19
C MET A 1 -42.34 -18.77 5.18
N ARG A 2 -41.29 -19.37 4.59
CA ARG A 2 -40.62 -19.03 3.32
C ARG A 2 -39.75 -17.75 3.24
N THR A 3 -38.51 -17.93 3.72
CA THR A 3 -37.24 -17.69 2.98
C THR A 3 -37.28 -16.74 1.77
N ALA A 4 -36.71 -15.55 1.94
CA ALA A 4 -36.03 -14.85 0.86
C ALA A 4 -34.54 -15.25 0.92
N VAL A 5 -34.15 -16.16 0.05
CA VAL A 5 -32.76 -16.54 -0.18
C VAL A 5 -32.08 -15.34 -0.83
N LEU A 6 -31.26 -14.61 -0.07
CA LEU A 6 -30.27 -13.71 -0.66
C LEU A 6 -29.33 -14.60 -1.45
N ALA A 7 -29.43 -14.52 -2.78
CA ALA A 7 -28.41 -15.04 -3.67
C ALA A 7 -27.11 -14.28 -3.39
N LEU A 8 -26.26 -14.87 -2.53
CA LEU A 8 -24.83 -14.60 -2.51
C LEU A 8 -24.32 -14.94 -3.92
N ALA A 9 -24.25 -13.92 -4.77
CA ALA A 9 -23.37 -13.94 -5.91
C ALA A 9 -21.95 -14.00 -5.33
N PHE A 10 -21.44 -15.23 -5.16
CA PHE A 10 -20.02 -15.48 -5.06
C PHE A 10 -19.41 -14.85 -6.31
N LEU A 11 -18.85 -13.65 -6.15
CA LEU A 11 -17.88 -13.11 -7.08
C LEU A 11 -16.86 -14.22 -7.26
N THR A 12 -16.87 -14.83 -8.44
CA THR A 12 -15.75 -15.61 -8.92
C THR A 12 -14.57 -14.66 -8.91
N ALA A 13 -13.84 -14.63 -7.80
CA ALA A 13 -12.47 -14.19 -7.77
C ALA A 13 -11.81 -15.04 -8.83
N ALA A 14 -11.69 -14.50 -10.04
CA ALA A 14 -10.88 -15.08 -11.07
C ALA A 14 -9.49 -15.15 -10.42
N CYS A 15 -9.10 -16.36 -9.98
CA CYS A 15 -7.78 -16.60 -9.45
C CYS A 15 -6.82 -16.09 -10.53
N ALA A 16 -6.20 -14.94 -10.29
CA ALA A 16 -5.23 -14.40 -11.22
C ALA A 16 -4.11 -15.43 -11.28
N SER A 17 -4.14 -16.24 -12.33
CA SER A 17 -3.23 -17.37 -12.44
C SER A 17 -1.87 -16.82 -12.86
N PRO A 18 -0.80 -17.12 -12.11
CA PRO A 18 0.56 -16.75 -12.48
C PRO A 18 0.85 -17.11 -13.93
N GLY A 19 1.52 -16.22 -14.66
CA GLY A 19 1.97 -16.45 -16.03
C GLY A 19 0.92 -16.31 -17.15
N THR A 20 -0.38 -16.20 -16.85
CA THR A 20 -1.40 -15.90 -17.89
C THR A 20 -1.44 -14.42 -18.24
N GLU A 21 -1.66 -14.04 -19.50
CA GLU A 21 -1.69 -12.62 -19.91
C GLU A 21 -2.71 -11.77 -19.12
N PRO A 22 -3.95 -12.22 -18.87
CA PRO A 22 -4.89 -11.50 -18.01
C PRO A 22 -4.40 -11.38 -16.56
N GLY A 23 -3.80 -12.45 -16.02
CA GLY A 23 -3.22 -12.46 -14.66
C GLY A 23 -2.05 -11.48 -14.53
N ARG A 24 -1.14 -11.44 -15.52
CA ARG A 24 -0.01 -10.50 -15.58
C ARG A 24 -0.47 -9.04 -15.67
N LYS A 25 -1.48 -8.76 -16.50
CA LYS A 25 -2.03 -7.40 -16.63
C LYS A 25 -2.68 -6.91 -15.34
N ALA A 26 -3.49 -7.76 -14.70
CA ALA A 26 -4.11 -7.45 -13.42
C ALA A 26 -3.07 -7.25 -12.30
N ALA A 27 -2.07 -8.13 -12.23
CA ALA A 27 -0.95 -8.01 -11.29
C ALA A 27 -0.11 -6.74 -11.55
N GLY A 28 0.08 -6.34 -12.81
CA GLY A 28 0.76 -5.09 -13.18
C GLY A 28 0.06 -3.83 -12.67
N ALA A 29 -1.27 -3.75 -12.81
CA ALA A 29 -2.06 -2.67 -12.22
C ALA A 29 -1.96 -2.66 -10.68
N CYS A 30 -1.88 -3.85 -10.09
CA CYS A 30 -1.67 -3.99 -8.65
C CYS A 30 -0.29 -3.51 -8.20
N ALA A 31 0.77 -3.95 -8.89
CA ALA A 31 2.15 -3.55 -8.66
C ALA A 31 2.31 -2.03 -8.75
N ASN A 32 1.57 -1.34 -9.63
CA ASN A 32 1.55 0.12 -9.67
C ASN A 32 0.98 0.77 -8.40
N SER A 33 -0.07 0.18 -7.83
CA SER A 33 -0.69 0.68 -6.60
C SER A 33 0.23 0.43 -5.40
N VAL A 34 0.83 -0.77 -5.32
CA VAL A 34 1.82 -1.11 -4.29
C VAL A 34 3.05 -0.22 -4.38
N ASN A 35 3.60 0.00 -5.59
CA ASN A 35 4.76 0.86 -5.77
C ASN A 35 4.47 2.33 -5.40
N ALA A 36 3.29 2.85 -5.77
CA ALA A 36 2.89 4.21 -5.38
C ALA A 36 2.77 4.35 -3.85
N ALA A 37 2.09 3.41 -3.18
CA ALA A 37 1.95 3.43 -1.72
C ALA A 37 3.30 3.29 -1.00
N MET A 38 4.18 2.39 -1.48
CA MET A 38 5.54 2.21 -0.97
C MET A 38 6.34 3.50 -1.07
N GLN A 39 6.43 4.08 -2.26
CA GLN A 39 7.21 5.30 -2.51
C GLN A 39 6.66 6.50 -1.71
N SER A 40 5.34 6.68 -1.68
CA SER A 40 4.71 7.75 -0.90
C SER A 40 4.91 7.57 0.61
N SER A 41 4.91 6.34 1.12
CA SER A 41 5.21 6.06 2.53
C SER A 41 6.67 6.40 2.89
N ARG A 42 7.63 6.01 2.04
CA ARG A 42 9.06 6.34 2.23
C ARG A 42 9.28 7.85 2.23
N GLU A 43 8.76 8.53 1.21
CA GLU A 43 8.95 9.97 1.06
C GLU A 43 8.23 10.74 2.17
N PHE A 44 7.01 10.35 2.57
CA PHE A 44 6.32 11.02 3.68
C PHE A 44 7.05 10.82 5.00
N ALA A 45 7.56 9.62 5.28
CA ALA A 45 8.40 9.35 6.44
C ALA A 45 9.69 10.18 6.42
N PHE A 46 10.35 10.31 5.26
CA PHE A 46 11.52 11.18 5.09
C PHE A 46 11.19 12.65 5.43
N GLN A 47 10.14 13.22 4.84
CA GLN A 47 9.72 14.59 5.13
C GLN A 47 9.34 14.81 6.60
N ARG A 48 8.80 13.78 7.28
CA ARG A 48 8.54 13.83 8.71
C ARG A 48 9.85 13.88 9.52
N LYS A 49 10.84 13.05 9.18
CA LYS A 49 12.18 13.09 9.80
C LYS A 49 12.86 14.44 9.61
N GLU A 50 12.75 15.04 8.42
CA GLU A 50 13.29 16.39 8.17
C GLU A 50 12.58 17.46 9.00
N ARG A 51 11.23 17.44 9.05
CA ARG A 51 10.45 18.37 9.87
C ARG A 51 10.77 18.25 11.37
N MET A 52 11.04 17.04 11.85
CA MET A 52 11.40 16.79 13.25
C MET A 52 12.67 17.54 13.68
N LYS A 53 13.61 17.82 12.76
CA LYS A 53 14.86 18.56 13.07
C LYS A 53 14.63 20.02 13.46
N VAL A 54 13.50 20.61 13.07
CA VAL A 54 13.18 22.03 13.27
C VAL A 54 11.90 22.25 14.10
N MET A 55 11.19 21.17 14.45
CA MET A 55 9.96 21.20 15.23
C MET A 55 10.24 21.26 16.72
N ARG A 56 9.41 21.99 17.47
CA ARG A 56 9.34 21.89 18.93
C ARG A 56 8.09 21.12 19.32
N PHE A 57 8.26 20.07 20.13
CA PHE A 57 7.14 19.30 20.65
C PHE A 57 6.60 19.92 21.94
N GLY A 58 5.28 19.90 22.11
CA GLY A 58 4.62 20.40 23.33
C GLY A 58 4.76 19.47 24.53
N SER A 59 5.16 18.21 24.30
CA SER A 59 5.43 17.21 25.33
C SER A 59 6.26 16.06 24.76
N GLU A 60 6.86 15.27 25.63
CA GLU A 60 7.54 14.02 25.26
C GLU A 60 6.55 13.03 24.61
N ALA A 61 5.32 12.95 25.12
CA ALA A 61 4.28 12.11 24.53
C ALA A 61 3.97 12.49 23.07
N ALA A 62 3.93 13.79 22.75
CA ALA A 62 3.73 14.26 21.38
C ALA A 62 4.92 13.91 20.47
N MET A 63 6.15 14.01 20.98
CA MET A 63 7.35 13.59 20.25
C MET A 63 7.33 12.09 19.97
N ASN A 64 7.05 11.27 20.98
CA ASN A 64 7.02 9.81 20.86
C ASN A 64 5.94 9.35 19.87
N ALA A 65 4.75 9.98 19.89
CA ALA A 65 3.70 9.69 18.91
C ALA A 65 4.13 10.06 17.48
N TYR A 66 4.83 11.18 17.31
CA TYR A 66 5.34 11.61 16.00
C TYR A 66 6.39 10.65 15.46
N VAL A 67 7.33 10.20 16.31
CA VAL A 67 8.37 9.21 15.98
C VAL A 67 7.74 7.86 15.63
N ALA A 68 6.85 7.33 16.48
CA ALA A 68 6.19 6.05 16.26
C ALA A 68 5.44 5.99 14.91
N GLN A 69 4.72 7.06 14.54
CA GLN A 69 4.06 7.13 13.24
C GLN A 69 5.07 7.14 12.07
N THR A 70 6.21 7.80 12.25
CA THR A 70 7.26 7.88 11.23
C THR A 70 7.95 6.52 11.03
N ASP A 71 8.19 5.79 12.12
CA ASP A 71 8.77 4.46 12.08
C ASP A 71 7.79 3.46 11.48
N ARG A 72 6.50 3.54 11.84
CA ARG A 72 5.44 2.74 11.22
C ARG A 72 5.44 2.90 9.70
N LEU A 73 5.46 4.13 9.19
CA LEU A 73 5.47 4.40 7.75
C LEU A 73 6.73 3.85 7.05
N THR A 74 7.87 3.87 7.74
CA THR A 74 9.11 3.27 7.22
C THR A 74 8.95 1.75 7.10
N ALA A 75 8.44 1.09 8.16
CA ALA A 75 8.18 -0.35 8.14
C ALA A 75 7.12 -0.76 7.11
N GLU A 76 6.06 0.04 6.93
CA GLU A 76 5.05 -0.19 5.91
C GLU A 76 5.62 -0.11 4.50
N ALA A 77 6.53 0.83 4.23
CA ALA A 77 7.21 0.89 2.95
C ALA A 77 8.02 -0.39 2.67
N ASP A 78 8.79 -0.88 3.64
CA ASP A 78 9.60 -2.10 3.46
C ASP A 78 8.72 -3.35 3.28
N ARG A 79 7.59 -3.41 3.98
CA ARG A 79 6.57 -4.46 3.78
C ARG A 79 5.97 -4.41 2.38
N LEU A 80 5.64 -3.23 1.87
CA LEU A 80 5.12 -3.04 0.52
C LEU A 80 6.16 -3.34 -0.55
N GLU A 81 7.44 -3.03 -0.31
CA GLU A 81 8.54 -3.43 -1.19
C GLU A 81 8.62 -4.96 -1.33
N THR A 82 8.50 -5.68 -0.22
CA THR A 82 8.45 -7.14 -0.22
C THR A 82 7.26 -7.67 -1.04
N ARG A 83 6.07 -7.08 -0.89
CA ARG A 83 4.88 -7.43 -1.69
C ARG A 83 5.09 -7.15 -3.18
N LEU A 84 5.73 -6.03 -3.51
CA LEU A 84 6.04 -5.66 -4.89
C LEU A 84 7.01 -6.65 -5.52
N MET A 85 8.01 -7.13 -4.77
CA MET A 85 8.91 -8.20 -5.22
C MET A 85 8.14 -9.48 -5.54
N LEU A 86 7.22 -9.91 -4.68
CA LEU A 86 6.41 -11.11 -4.92
C LEU A 86 5.55 -10.98 -6.19
N LEU A 87 4.93 -9.82 -6.42
CA LEU A 87 4.17 -9.54 -7.65
C LEU A 87 5.06 -9.59 -8.90
N ARG A 88 6.28 -9.04 -8.81
CA ARG A 88 7.27 -9.09 -9.90
C ARG A 88 7.69 -10.52 -10.19
N ASP A 89 8.03 -11.29 -9.16
CA ASP A 89 8.58 -12.63 -9.33
C ASP A 89 7.52 -13.63 -9.83
N GLN A 90 6.29 -13.56 -9.32
CA GLN A 90 5.23 -14.51 -9.67
C GLN A 90 4.48 -14.15 -10.96
N TYR A 91 4.36 -12.85 -11.27
CA TYR A 91 3.52 -12.36 -12.38
C TYR A 91 4.28 -11.55 -13.42
N ASN A 92 5.59 -11.35 -13.28
CA ASN A 92 6.36 -10.42 -14.11
C ASN A 92 5.75 -9.00 -14.13
N ALA A 93 5.14 -8.60 -13.01
CA ALA A 93 4.44 -7.34 -12.86
C ALA A 93 5.43 -6.18 -12.64
N VAL A 94 5.90 -5.55 -13.73
CA VAL A 94 6.82 -4.42 -13.64
C VAL A 94 6.04 -3.12 -13.40
N PRO A 95 6.21 -2.45 -12.25
CA PRO A 95 5.53 -1.18 -11.99
C PRO A 95 6.10 -0.07 -12.88
N ASN A 96 5.24 0.85 -13.34
CA ASN A 96 5.60 2.01 -14.15
C ASN A 96 5.12 3.35 -13.54
N ARG A 97 4.53 3.33 -12.35
CA ARG A 97 4.02 4.53 -11.66
C ARG A 97 5.02 5.01 -10.61
N GLY A 98 5.43 6.28 -10.69
CA GLY A 98 6.27 6.92 -9.67
C GLY A 98 5.51 7.29 -8.37
N PRO A 99 6.18 7.90 -7.38
CA PRO A 99 5.54 8.39 -6.17
C PRO A 99 4.40 9.37 -6.47
N VAL A 100 3.37 9.37 -5.61
CA VAL A 100 2.47 10.52 -5.53
C VAL A 100 3.21 11.65 -4.79
N PRO A 101 3.23 12.89 -5.32
CA PRO A 101 3.88 14.03 -4.67
C PRO A 101 3.39 14.22 -3.22
N VAL A 102 4.32 14.20 -2.28
CA VAL A 102 4.02 14.19 -0.83
C VAL A 102 3.62 15.55 -0.25
N ASP A 103 3.88 16.63 -0.99
CA ASP A 103 3.43 17.99 -0.66
C ASP A 103 1.91 18.13 -0.66
N GLN A 104 1.20 17.15 -1.21
CA GLN A 104 -0.25 17.08 -1.31
C GLN A 104 -0.87 15.96 -0.47
N LEU A 105 -0.07 15.28 0.36
CA LEU A 105 -0.53 14.12 1.14
C LEU A 105 -0.63 14.44 2.63
N THR A 106 -1.72 13.97 3.23
CA THR A 106 -1.87 13.83 4.68
C THR A 106 -1.44 12.44 5.15
N ALA A 107 -1.39 12.23 6.47
CA ALA A 107 -1.12 10.89 6.99
C ALA A 107 -2.25 9.91 6.62
N GLU A 108 -3.48 10.41 6.64
CA GLU A 108 -4.69 9.68 6.25
C GLU A 108 -4.67 9.26 4.78
N ASP A 109 -4.18 10.12 3.88
CA ASP A 109 -4.04 9.79 2.46
C ASP A 109 -3.02 8.67 2.24
N VAL A 110 -1.91 8.70 2.97
CA VAL A 110 -0.89 7.62 2.90
C VAL A 110 -1.46 6.32 3.44
N ASP A 111 -2.22 6.34 4.53
CA ASP A 111 -2.89 5.16 5.05
C ASP A 111 -3.93 4.59 4.08
N ALA A 112 -4.67 5.44 3.37
CA ALA A 112 -5.60 5.01 2.33
C ALA A 112 -4.87 4.36 1.14
N LEU A 113 -3.71 4.89 0.74
CA LEU A 113 -2.87 4.28 -0.29
C LEU A 113 -2.37 2.89 0.14
N ILE A 114 -1.88 2.76 1.37
CA ILE A 114 -1.42 1.47 1.93
C ILE A 114 -2.57 0.45 1.95
N ALA A 115 -3.74 0.83 2.47
CA ALA A 115 -4.90 -0.06 2.55
C ALA A 115 -5.41 -0.51 1.16
N SER A 116 -5.39 0.40 0.19
CA SER A 116 -5.73 0.09 -1.20
C SER A 116 -4.73 -0.87 -1.84
N ALA A 117 -3.42 -0.63 -1.63
CA ALA A 117 -2.37 -1.52 -2.08
C ALA A 117 -2.48 -2.93 -1.47
N ASP A 118 -2.81 -3.02 -0.18
CA ASP A 118 -3.02 -4.30 0.49
C ASP A 118 -4.23 -5.07 -0.01
N THR A 119 -5.36 -4.38 -0.17
CA THR A 119 -6.59 -4.96 -0.72
C THR A 119 -6.34 -5.53 -2.11
N CYS A 120 -5.59 -4.79 -2.92
CA CYS A 120 -5.20 -5.27 -4.24
C CYS A 120 -4.27 -6.49 -4.16
N ALA A 121 -3.18 -6.40 -3.40
CA ALA A 121 -2.15 -7.42 -3.34
C ALA A 121 -2.66 -8.74 -2.74
N ALA A 122 -3.64 -8.70 -1.83
CA ALA A 122 -4.26 -9.89 -1.25
C ALA A 122 -4.87 -10.86 -2.29
N GLY A 123 -5.22 -10.35 -3.48
CA GLY A 123 -5.71 -11.18 -4.59
C GLY A 123 -4.63 -11.95 -5.35
N PHE A 124 -3.35 -11.73 -5.05
CA PHE A 124 -2.21 -12.25 -5.82
C PHE A 124 -1.14 -12.88 -4.93
N VAL A 125 -0.81 -12.25 -3.81
CA VAL A 125 0.29 -12.63 -2.93
C VAL A 125 -0.27 -12.82 -1.51
N GLN A 126 -0.20 -14.06 -1.01
CA GLN A 126 -0.60 -14.45 0.35
C GLN A 126 0.62 -14.82 1.17
#